data_AF-A0A5E4IL31-F1
#
_entry.id   AF-A0A5E4IL31-F1
#
_cell.length_a   1.000
_cell.length_b   1.000
_cell.length_c   1.000
_cell.angle_alpha   90.00
_cell.angle_beta   90.00
_cell.angle_gamma   90.00
#
_symmetry.space_group_name_H-M   'P 1'
#
loop_
_entity.id
_entity.type
_entity.pdbx_description
1 polymer ?
#
loop_
_entity_poly.entity_id
_entity_poly.type
_entity_poly.pdbx_seq_one_letter_code
_entity_poly.pdbx_strand_id
1 'polypeptide(L)'
;MPSPINSLGLGFRRSIKPDVVYRSGKQIFLEKPGNTHERAILRVSPTSLSPGQRAASPGRLAGDLSATRHSRGTSNATALTSRIAAQMCSVLYDLRRDSPEEAIGEQYIPVLLKALTVHSASWGETQEILENLLKPISQPRKLKENINRFLGYGPISPNRVYSCTDQRATLIGCSAITHDEGHLYSVPLPPSLSGQKLWRRLIITLAWFTPINPSHRAYRKAALWFDPPKDELLVDRQEADWQAVKRGTVQHEILEGEKAAPFVEDQALEILVNCRADAGDLSETIPYAIAVTLEVAEGIDISIYNEIQTRIRPPVSVRPRAI
;
A
#
# COMPACT_ATOMS: atom_id res chain seq x y z
N MET A 1 5.54 3.77 16.34
CA MET A 1 5.88 2.53 17.08
C MET A 1 4.73 1.54 17.05
N PRO A 2 4.98 0.27 16.66
CA PRO A 2 3.99 -0.80 16.69
C PRO A 2 3.60 -1.12 18.14
N SER A 3 2.34 -1.55 18.34
CA SER A 3 1.87 -1.96 19.66
C SER A 3 2.42 -3.35 20.02
N PRO A 4 2.93 -3.58 21.24
CA PRO A 4 3.52 -4.87 21.63
C PRO A 4 2.47 -5.98 21.79
N ILE A 5 1.18 -5.65 21.76
CA ILE A 5 0.07 -6.61 21.78
C ILE A 5 -0.40 -7.00 20.38
N ASN A 6 0.16 -6.39 19.33
CA ASN A 6 -0.18 -6.78 17.96
C ASN A 6 0.37 -8.19 17.69
N SER A 7 -0.41 -8.99 16.98
CA SER A 7 0.11 -10.20 16.36
C SER A 7 1.22 -9.83 15.38
N LEU A 8 2.32 -10.58 15.44
CA LEU A 8 3.48 -10.35 14.59
C LEU A 8 3.40 -11.23 13.35
N GLY A 9 3.89 -10.68 12.25
CA GLY A 9 4.16 -11.45 11.05
C GLY A 9 5.29 -12.46 11.24
N LEU A 10 5.61 -13.23 10.22
CA LEU A 10 5.06 -13.18 8.86
C LEU A 10 3.82 -14.07 8.72
N GLY A 11 3.12 -13.93 7.60
CA GLY A 11 2.02 -14.82 7.23
C GLY A 11 2.49 -16.14 6.64
N PHE A 12 1.54 -16.86 6.06
CA PHE A 12 1.78 -18.10 5.34
C PHE A 12 2.94 -17.99 4.33
N ARG A 13 3.83 -18.99 4.32
CA ARG A 13 5.07 -19.02 3.51
C ARG A 13 5.92 -17.74 3.61
N ARG A 14 5.96 -17.14 4.80
CA ARG A 14 6.74 -15.91 5.07
C ARG A 14 6.31 -14.72 4.21
N SER A 15 5.04 -14.67 3.80
CA SER A 15 4.48 -13.48 3.17
C SER A 15 4.38 -12.33 4.17
N ILE A 16 4.60 -11.09 3.75
CA ILE A 16 4.44 -9.91 4.60
C ILE A 16 3.00 -9.87 5.15
N LYS A 17 2.88 -9.89 6.48
CA LYS A 17 1.62 -9.71 7.22
C LYS A 17 1.87 -8.97 8.55
N PRO A 18 0.94 -8.11 9.01
CA PRO A 18 -0.25 -7.63 8.29
C PRO A 18 0.11 -6.93 6.98
N ASP A 19 -0.82 -6.72 6.05
CA ASP A 19 -0.48 -5.99 4.81
C ASP A 19 -0.15 -4.53 5.15
N VAL A 20 -0.98 -3.91 5.99
CA VAL A 20 -0.80 -2.53 6.46
C VAL A 20 -1.09 -2.43 7.95
N VAL A 21 -0.63 -1.36 8.57
CA VAL A 21 -1.00 -0.98 9.95
C VAL A 21 -1.71 0.36 9.99
N TYR A 22 -2.43 0.64 11.07
CA TYR A 22 -3.03 1.96 11.29
C TYR A 22 -3.09 2.34 12.76
N ARG A 23 -3.04 3.64 13.04
CA ARG A 23 -3.05 4.18 14.40
C ARG A 23 -4.46 4.10 14.97
N SER A 24 -4.67 3.26 15.97
CA SER A 24 -6.01 2.93 16.48
C SER A 24 -6.27 3.26 17.95
N GLY A 25 -5.49 4.19 18.50
CA GLY A 25 -5.56 4.61 19.91
C GLY A 25 -4.26 4.33 20.65
N LYS A 26 -4.25 4.63 21.95
CA LYS A 26 -3.09 4.38 22.84
C LYS A 26 -3.43 3.26 23.81
N GLN A 27 -2.47 2.36 24.00
CA GLN A 27 -2.59 1.28 24.98
C GLN A 27 -1.94 1.72 26.29
N ILE A 28 -2.70 1.67 27.39
CA ILE A 28 -2.14 1.88 28.73
C ILE A 28 -1.55 0.55 29.20
N PHE A 29 -0.33 0.62 29.73
CA PHE A 29 0.31 -0.45 30.47
C PHE A 29 0.40 -0.04 31.94
N LEU A 30 0.14 -1.00 32.82
CA LEU A 30 0.33 -0.90 34.26
C LEU A 30 1.53 -1.78 34.62
N GLU A 31 2.44 -1.26 35.43
CA GLU A 31 3.46 -2.10 36.03
C GLU A 31 2.82 -3.03 37.07
N LYS A 32 3.21 -4.31 37.03
CA LYS A 32 2.76 -5.29 38.02
C LYS A 32 3.43 -4.95 39.37
N PRO A 33 2.66 -4.72 40.45
CA PRO A 33 3.23 -4.46 41.77
C PRO A 33 4.07 -5.64 42.26
N GLY A 34 5.19 -5.36 42.91
CA GLY A 34 6.07 -6.34 43.54
C GLY A 34 7.56 -6.05 43.31
N ASN A 35 8.40 -6.53 44.21
CA ASN A 35 9.87 -6.38 44.18
C ASN A 35 10.60 -7.67 43.78
N THR A 36 9.86 -8.72 43.41
CA THR A 36 10.39 -10.05 43.06
C THR A 36 10.80 -10.17 41.59
N HIS A 37 10.73 -9.08 40.82
CA HIS A 37 10.97 -9.09 39.38
C HIS A 37 12.27 -8.32 39.09
N GLU A 38 13.26 -8.98 38.48
CA GLU A 38 14.51 -8.34 38.06
C GLU A 38 14.30 -7.24 37.00
N ARG A 39 13.14 -7.25 36.31
CA ARG A 39 12.72 -6.25 35.32
C ARG A 39 11.24 -5.92 35.50
N ALA A 40 10.85 -4.69 35.16
CA ALA A 40 9.46 -4.24 35.18
C ALA A 40 8.58 -5.16 34.31
N ILE A 41 7.51 -5.70 34.89
CA ILE A 41 6.52 -6.51 34.17
C ILE A 41 5.31 -5.65 33.88
N LEU A 42 5.09 -5.36 32.59
CA LEU A 42 3.96 -4.56 32.14
C LEU A 42 2.73 -5.44 31.87
N ARG A 43 1.57 -4.97 32.30
CA ARG A 43 0.25 -5.57 32.05
C ARG A 43 -0.64 -4.59 31.31
N VAL A 44 -1.39 -5.09 30.35
CA VAL A 44 -2.40 -4.31 29.61
C VAL A 44 -3.49 -3.85 30.58
N SER A 45 -3.77 -2.56 30.63
CA SER A 45 -4.89 -2.06 31.43
C SER A 45 -6.24 -2.51 30.85
N PRO A 46 -7.15 -3.10 31.64
CA PRO A 46 -8.47 -3.51 31.18
C PRO A 46 -9.47 -2.34 31.05
N THR A 47 -9.07 -1.12 31.43
CA THR A 47 -9.98 0.04 31.47
C THR A 47 -10.59 0.37 30.11
N SER A 48 -11.89 0.71 30.06
CA SER A 48 -12.54 1.31 28.88
C SER A 48 -12.58 2.84 28.93
N LEU A 49 -11.80 3.45 29.83
CA LEU A 49 -11.61 4.88 29.92
C LEU A 49 -10.57 5.36 28.87
N SER A 50 -10.49 6.67 28.72
CA SER A 50 -9.44 7.33 27.94
C SER A 50 -8.05 6.84 28.36
N PRO A 51 -7.08 6.73 27.42
CA PRO A 51 -7.13 7.08 26.01
C PRO A 51 -7.58 5.94 25.10
N GLY A 52 -8.05 6.29 23.89
CA GLY A 52 -8.50 5.34 22.88
C GLY A 52 -9.44 5.99 21.86
N GLN A 53 -9.98 5.19 20.95
CA GLN A 53 -11.10 5.61 20.10
C GLN A 53 -12.38 5.60 20.91
N ARG A 54 -13.05 6.76 20.99
CA ARG A 54 -14.34 6.92 21.65
C ARG A 54 -15.45 6.51 20.70
N ALA A 55 -16.30 5.59 21.13
CA ALA A 55 -17.48 5.14 20.38
C ALA A 55 -18.70 5.10 21.30
N ALA A 56 -19.89 5.17 20.70
CA ALA A 56 -21.15 4.93 21.39
C ALA A 56 -21.15 3.52 22.02
N SER A 57 -21.73 3.40 23.20
CA SER A 57 -21.82 2.13 23.92
C SER A 57 -23.11 2.07 24.73
N PRO A 58 -23.62 0.88 25.09
CA PRO A 58 -24.74 0.78 26.01
C PRO A 58 -24.48 1.53 27.32
N GLY A 59 -25.42 2.40 27.70
CA GLY A 59 -25.43 3.10 28.98
C GLY A 59 -25.81 2.18 30.13
N ARG A 60 -25.62 2.66 31.37
CA ARG A 60 -25.99 1.91 32.58
C ARG A 60 -27.49 2.00 32.89
N LEU A 61 -28.14 3.05 32.40
CA LEU A 61 -29.57 3.32 32.62
C LEU A 61 -30.32 3.13 31.30
N ALA A 62 -31.58 2.70 31.40
CA ALA A 62 -32.47 2.65 30.25
C ALA A 62 -32.65 4.07 29.67
N GLY A 63 -32.51 4.20 28.35
CA GLY A 63 -32.68 5.48 27.66
C GLY A 63 -31.46 6.41 27.67
N ASP A 64 -30.30 5.99 28.19
CA ASP A 64 -29.08 6.80 28.11
C ASP A 64 -28.53 6.86 26.67
N LEU A 65 -28.73 8.01 26.01
CA LEU A 65 -28.28 8.29 24.64
C LEU A 65 -26.85 8.86 24.57
N SER A 66 -26.22 9.13 25.71
CA SER A 66 -24.92 9.82 25.80
C SER A 66 -23.76 8.89 26.11
N ALA A 67 -24.04 7.62 26.41
CA ALA A 67 -23.05 6.65 26.84
C ALA A 67 -21.99 6.38 25.76
N THR A 68 -20.73 6.54 26.16
CA THR A 68 -19.58 6.25 25.31
C THR A 68 -18.52 5.44 26.07
N ARG A 69 -17.72 4.68 25.31
CA ARG A 69 -16.54 3.96 25.82
C ARG A 69 -15.35 4.15 24.89
N HIS A 70 -14.16 3.99 25.46
CA HIS A 70 -12.92 4.00 24.69
C HIS A 70 -12.43 2.58 24.43
N SER A 71 -11.99 2.33 23.21
CA SER A 71 -11.38 1.07 22.76
C SER A 71 -10.13 1.34 21.93
N ARG A 72 -9.29 0.31 21.77
CA ARG A 72 -8.04 0.36 21.00
C ARG A 72 -7.65 -1.06 20.60
N GLY A 73 -6.75 -1.17 19.63
CA GLY A 73 -6.20 -2.45 19.19
C GLY A 73 -6.40 -2.70 17.70
N THR A 74 -6.18 -3.93 17.26
CA THR A 74 -6.24 -4.32 15.85
C THR A 74 -7.68 -4.26 15.29
N SER A 75 -8.70 -4.56 16.08
CA SER A 75 -10.11 -4.38 15.69
C SER A 75 -10.43 -2.92 15.35
N ASN A 76 -9.98 -1.99 16.19
CA ASN A 76 -10.11 -0.55 15.97
C ASN A 76 -9.30 -0.05 14.77
N ALA A 77 -8.11 -0.61 14.54
CA ALA A 77 -7.30 -0.29 13.36
C ALA A 77 -8.03 -0.74 12.09
N THR A 78 -8.55 -1.97 12.10
CA THR A 78 -9.33 -2.56 11.01
C THR A 78 -10.56 -1.72 10.69
N ALA A 79 -11.34 -1.31 11.70
CA ALA A 79 -12.53 -0.48 11.50
C ALA A 79 -12.19 0.87 10.83
N LEU A 80 -11.13 1.54 11.27
CA LEU A 80 -10.71 2.81 10.64
C LEU A 80 -10.16 2.61 9.23
N THR A 81 -9.38 1.55 8.98
CA THR A 81 -8.91 1.20 7.65
C THR A 81 -10.07 0.86 6.71
N SER A 82 -11.09 0.12 7.17
CA SER A 82 -12.30 -0.15 6.39
C SER A 82 -13.07 1.13 6.06
N ARG A 83 -13.15 2.09 6.98
CA ARG A 83 -13.75 3.41 6.70
C ARG A 83 -12.98 4.15 5.60
N ILE A 84 -11.65 4.12 5.64
CA ILE A 84 -10.81 4.72 4.60
C ILE A 84 -11.06 4.04 3.25
N ALA A 85 -11.07 2.70 3.21
CA ALA A 85 -11.39 1.95 1.99
C ALA A 85 -12.80 2.26 1.45
N ALA A 86 -13.80 2.47 2.33
CA ALA A 86 -15.13 2.88 1.91
C ALA A 86 -15.15 4.27 1.26
N GLN A 87 -14.38 5.22 1.79
CA GLN A 87 -14.22 6.55 1.17
C GLN A 87 -13.51 6.47 -0.19
N MET A 88 -12.45 5.65 -0.30
CA MET A 88 -11.80 5.37 -1.58
C MET A 88 -12.78 4.77 -2.60
N CYS A 89 -13.65 3.86 -2.13
CA CYS A 89 -14.66 3.22 -2.95
C CYS A 89 -15.62 4.25 -3.54
N SER A 90 -16.09 5.21 -2.73
CA SER A 90 -16.92 6.32 -3.22
C SER A 90 -16.23 7.12 -4.33
N VAL A 91 -14.95 7.48 -4.14
CA VAL A 91 -14.17 8.19 -5.18
C VAL A 91 -14.07 7.38 -6.47
N LEU A 92 -13.81 6.07 -6.40
CA LEU A 92 -13.77 5.20 -7.57
C LEU A 92 -15.12 5.15 -8.29
N TYR A 93 -16.24 5.12 -7.55
CA TYR A 93 -17.57 5.14 -8.15
C TYR A 93 -17.93 6.48 -8.78
N ASP A 94 -17.48 7.60 -8.22
CA ASP A 94 -17.66 8.91 -8.82
C ASP A 94 -16.84 9.03 -10.12
N LEU A 95 -15.57 8.61 -10.13
CA LEU A 95 -14.75 8.55 -11.36
C LEU A 95 -15.40 7.71 -12.47
N ARG A 96 -16.00 6.58 -12.11
CA ARG A 96 -16.74 5.73 -13.06
C ARG A 96 -17.98 6.43 -13.64
N ARG A 97 -18.66 7.26 -12.85
CA ARG A 97 -19.83 8.03 -13.30
C ARG A 97 -19.42 9.15 -14.24
N ASP A 98 -18.31 9.81 -13.95
CA ASP A 98 -17.81 10.96 -14.70
C ASP A 98 -17.17 10.56 -16.04
N SER A 99 -16.67 9.33 -16.18
CA SER A 99 -16.07 8.82 -17.42
C SER A 99 -16.53 7.39 -17.75
N PRO A 100 -17.78 7.21 -18.22
CA PRO A 100 -18.37 5.89 -18.45
C PRO A 100 -17.61 5.04 -19.49
N GLU A 101 -17.04 5.67 -20.51
CA GLU A 101 -16.31 4.99 -21.60
C GLU A 101 -14.93 4.46 -21.13
N GLU A 102 -14.36 5.09 -20.10
CA GLU A 102 -13.10 4.70 -19.45
C GLU A 102 -13.36 4.00 -18.10
N ALA A 103 -14.61 3.63 -17.82
CA ALA A 103 -15.01 3.17 -16.51
C ALA A 103 -14.38 1.81 -16.19
N ILE A 104 -13.70 1.78 -15.04
CA ILE A 104 -13.20 0.56 -14.41
C ILE A 104 -14.35 -0.43 -14.21
N GLY A 105 -14.17 -1.69 -14.64
CA GLY A 105 -15.15 -2.75 -14.41
C GLY A 105 -15.43 -2.97 -12.91
N GLU A 106 -16.69 -3.14 -12.53
CA GLU A 106 -17.10 -3.29 -11.12
C GLU A 106 -16.43 -4.46 -10.43
N GLN A 107 -16.18 -5.54 -11.17
CA GLN A 107 -15.48 -6.72 -10.71
C GLN A 107 -14.05 -6.43 -10.20
N TYR A 108 -13.42 -5.33 -10.63
CA TYR A 108 -12.06 -4.96 -10.23
C TYR A 108 -12.01 -4.03 -9.01
N ILE A 109 -13.13 -3.44 -8.60
CA ILE A 109 -13.16 -2.50 -7.46
C ILE A 109 -12.57 -3.12 -6.19
N PRO A 110 -12.89 -4.37 -5.79
CA PRO A 110 -12.33 -4.93 -4.56
C PRO A 110 -10.80 -5.10 -4.61
N VAL A 111 -10.23 -5.48 -5.76
CA VAL A 111 -8.78 -5.66 -5.90
C VAL A 111 -8.04 -4.32 -6.03
N LEU A 112 -8.67 -3.33 -6.66
CA LEU A 112 -8.19 -1.95 -6.68
C LEU A 112 -8.16 -1.33 -5.29
N LEU A 113 -9.22 -1.49 -4.48
CA LEU A 113 -9.23 -1.02 -3.09
C LEU A 113 -8.10 -1.63 -2.27
N LYS A 114 -7.83 -2.92 -2.46
CA LYS A 114 -6.68 -3.59 -1.83
C LYS A 114 -5.35 -2.98 -2.30
N ALA A 115 -5.17 -2.78 -3.60
CA ALA A 115 -3.96 -2.16 -4.15
C ALA A 115 -3.77 -0.75 -3.59
N LEU A 116 -4.78 0.12 -3.69
CA LEU A 116 -4.72 1.52 -3.24
C LEU A 116 -4.51 1.66 -1.73
N THR A 117 -5.14 0.81 -0.93
CA THR A 117 -4.94 0.82 0.53
C THR A 117 -3.47 0.54 0.86
N VAL A 118 -2.87 -0.49 0.25
CA VAL A 118 -1.44 -0.81 0.45
C VAL A 118 -0.54 0.25 -0.19
N HIS A 119 -0.91 0.79 -1.34
CA HIS A 119 -0.15 1.83 -2.04
C HIS A 119 0.06 3.11 -1.22
N SER A 120 -0.86 3.38 -0.28
CA SER A 120 -0.75 4.50 0.65
C SER A 120 0.16 4.23 1.87
N ALA A 121 0.64 3.00 2.03
CA ALA A 121 1.48 2.60 3.14
C ALA A 121 2.94 2.94 2.88
N SER A 122 3.66 3.28 3.94
CA SER A 122 5.11 3.46 3.95
C SER A 122 5.59 3.34 5.39
N TRP A 123 6.77 2.77 5.61
CA TRP A 123 7.40 2.73 6.92
C TRP A 123 7.73 4.14 7.45
N GLY A 124 8.12 5.05 6.55
CA GLY A 124 8.48 6.43 6.85
C GLY A 124 9.44 6.54 8.03
N GLU A 125 9.21 7.52 8.90
CA GLU A 125 10.02 7.75 10.12
C GLU A 125 10.06 6.54 11.07
N THR A 126 9.10 5.61 10.97
CA THR A 126 9.09 4.42 11.84
C THR A 126 10.19 3.43 11.47
N GLN A 127 10.70 3.48 10.23
CA GLN A 127 11.83 2.66 9.79
C GLN A 127 13.05 2.90 10.65
N GLU A 128 13.52 4.15 10.76
CA GLU A 128 14.74 4.49 11.49
C GLU A 128 14.65 4.08 12.97
N ILE A 129 13.50 4.34 13.60
CA ILE A 129 13.26 3.97 14.99
C ILE A 129 13.37 2.46 15.18
N LEU A 130 12.71 1.66 14.34
CA LEU A 130 12.77 0.20 14.45
C LEU A 130 14.13 -0.36 14.06
N GLU A 131 14.79 0.21 13.08
CA GLU A 131 16.16 -0.17 12.75
C GLU A 131 17.08 0.03 13.94
N ASN A 132 17.05 1.19 14.60
CA ASN A 132 17.91 1.47 15.75
C ASN A 132 17.63 0.54 16.93
N LEU A 133 16.36 0.16 17.14
CA LEU A 133 15.97 -0.79 18.18
C LEU A 133 16.33 -2.25 17.85
N LEU A 134 16.24 -2.65 16.58
CA LEU A 134 16.42 -4.04 16.17
C LEU A 134 17.86 -4.36 15.75
N LYS A 135 18.64 -3.39 15.27
CA LYS A 135 20.06 -3.56 14.86
C LYS A 135 20.90 -4.29 15.91
N PRO A 136 20.82 -4.00 17.23
CA PRO A 136 21.62 -4.69 18.24
C PRO A 136 21.26 -6.17 18.44
N ILE A 137 20.03 -6.57 18.07
CA ILE A 137 19.46 -7.90 18.37
C ILE A 137 19.10 -8.69 17.11
N SER A 138 19.39 -8.17 15.92
CA SER A 138 19.01 -8.76 14.63
C SER A 138 20.22 -8.85 13.70
N GLN A 139 20.32 -9.98 12.98
CA GLN A 139 21.26 -10.08 11.86
C GLN A 139 20.91 -9.03 10.79
N PRO A 140 21.90 -8.35 10.16
CA PRO A 140 21.65 -7.33 9.14
C PRO A 140 20.76 -7.82 8.00
N ARG A 141 21.00 -9.04 7.50
CA ARG A 141 20.21 -9.68 6.42
C ARG A 141 18.74 -9.94 6.79
N LYS A 142 18.40 -9.96 8.08
CA LYS A 142 17.03 -10.20 8.58
C LYS A 142 16.36 -8.93 9.10
N LEU A 143 17.04 -7.79 9.09
CA LEU A 143 16.53 -6.56 9.70
C LEU A 143 15.21 -6.10 9.06
N LYS A 144 15.18 -5.97 7.72
CA LYS A 144 13.96 -5.63 6.97
C LYS A 144 12.83 -6.65 7.15
N GLU A 145 13.18 -7.94 7.22
CA GLU A 145 12.19 -8.98 7.52
C GLU A 145 11.60 -8.81 8.93
N ASN A 146 12.44 -8.51 9.92
CA ASN A 146 11.98 -8.29 11.29
C ASN A 146 11.12 -7.03 11.39
N ILE A 147 11.45 -5.95 10.68
CA ILE A 147 10.60 -4.75 10.58
C ILE A 147 9.24 -5.10 9.96
N ASN A 148 9.22 -5.85 8.86
CA ASN A 148 7.99 -6.34 8.21
C ASN A 148 7.07 -7.09 9.17
N ARG A 149 7.61 -7.85 10.14
CA ARG A 149 6.78 -8.56 11.14
C ARG A 149 5.95 -7.61 11.99
N PHE A 150 6.43 -6.39 12.23
CA PHE A 150 5.74 -5.39 13.02
C PHE A 150 4.85 -4.48 12.20
N LEU A 151 5.30 -4.10 11.00
CA LEU A 151 4.69 -3.02 10.22
C LEU A 151 3.95 -3.50 8.97
N GLY A 152 4.19 -4.71 8.48
CA GLY A 152 3.80 -5.03 7.12
C GLY A 152 4.48 -4.10 6.12
N TYR A 153 3.71 -3.59 5.16
CA TYR A 153 4.12 -2.50 4.26
C TYR A 153 4.09 -1.12 4.92
N GLY A 154 3.64 -1.00 6.18
CA GLY A 154 3.69 0.23 6.93
C GLY A 154 2.32 0.83 7.28
N PRO A 155 2.33 1.94 8.04
CA PRO A 155 1.14 2.75 8.28
C PRO A 155 0.55 3.33 7.00
N ILE A 156 -0.76 3.17 6.79
CA ILE A 156 -1.46 3.87 5.69
C ILE A 156 -1.51 5.37 5.95
N SER A 157 -1.36 6.15 4.87
CA SER A 157 -1.44 7.62 4.88
C SER A 157 -2.67 8.07 4.08
N PRO A 158 -3.83 8.34 4.72
CA PRO A 158 -5.07 8.65 4.00
C PRO A 158 -4.96 9.86 3.08
N ASN A 159 -4.18 10.87 3.46
CA ASN A 159 -3.95 12.06 2.65
C ASN A 159 -3.36 11.72 1.28
N ARG A 160 -2.49 10.71 1.19
CA ARG A 160 -1.90 10.26 -0.09
C ARG A 160 -2.91 9.61 -1.03
N VAL A 161 -4.09 9.26 -0.51
CA VAL A 161 -5.15 8.63 -1.28
C VAL A 161 -6.20 9.64 -1.73
N TYR A 162 -6.43 10.68 -0.94
CA TYR A 162 -7.47 11.68 -1.20
C TYR A 162 -6.95 12.97 -1.83
N SER A 163 -5.68 13.32 -1.62
CA SER A 163 -5.13 14.57 -2.17
C SER A 163 -4.41 14.35 -3.49
N CYS A 164 -4.76 15.15 -4.48
CA CYS A 164 -3.95 15.38 -5.66
C CYS A 164 -3.04 16.57 -5.39
N THR A 165 -1.75 16.44 -5.69
CA THR A 165 -0.81 17.57 -5.73
C THR A 165 -0.26 17.64 -7.14
N ASP A 166 0.13 18.83 -7.60
CA ASP A 166 0.72 18.97 -8.94
C ASP A 166 2.01 18.16 -9.09
N GLN A 167 2.72 17.94 -7.98
CA GLN A 167 3.98 17.21 -7.90
C GLN A 167 3.82 15.68 -7.77
N ARG A 168 2.59 15.14 -7.85
CA ARG A 168 2.32 13.70 -7.73
C ARG A 168 1.27 13.23 -8.72
N ALA A 169 1.62 12.21 -9.52
CA ALA A 169 0.66 11.49 -10.35
C ALA A 169 0.54 10.05 -9.89
N THR A 170 -0.70 9.58 -9.73
CA THR A 170 -1.02 8.17 -9.48
C THR A 170 -1.81 7.61 -10.66
N LEU A 171 -1.24 6.63 -11.34
CA LEU A 171 -1.90 5.86 -12.38
C LEU A 171 -2.46 4.58 -11.77
N ILE A 172 -3.66 4.20 -12.18
CA ILE A 172 -4.30 2.95 -11.78
C ILE A 172 -4.58 2.11 -13.01
N GLY A 173 -4.35 0.81 -12.90
CA GLY A 173 -4.69 -0.18 -13.91
C GLY A 173 -5.32 -1.40 -13.25
N CYS A 174 -6.24 -2.05 -13.96
CA CYS A 174 -6.79 -3.32 -13.55
C CYS A 174 -7.06 -4.19 -14.78
N SER A 175 -6.86 -5.49 -14.64
CA SER A 175 -7.14 -6.46 -15.69
C SER A 175 -7.29 -7.84 -15.07
N ALA A 176 -7.52 -8.84 -15.91
CA ALA A 176 -7.51 -10.24 -15.55
C ALA A 176 -6.46 -10.95 -16.42
N ILE A 177 -5.55 -11.70 -15.81
CA ILE A 177 -4.41 -12.35 -16.48
C ILE A 177 -4.50 -13.87 -16.37
N THR A 178 -4.14 -14.61 -17.41
CA THR A 178 -4.11 -16.08 -17.41
C THR A 178 -2.70 -16.62 -17.13
N HIS A 179 -2.54 -17.94 -17.18
CA HIS A 179 -1.26 -18.61 -16.95
C HIS A 179 -0.26 -18.28 -18.07
N ASP A 180 1.00 -17.99 -17.72
CA ASP A 180 2.09 -17.63 -18.64
C ASP A 180 1.85 -16.38 -19.50
N GLU A 181 0.82 -15.57 -19.18
CA GLU A 181 0.63 -14.26 -19.76
C GLU A 181 1.46 -13.18 -19.05
N GLY A 182 1.77 -12.12 -19.81
CA GLY A 182 2.40 -10.89 -19.33
C GLY A 182 1.65 -9.67 -19.84
N HIS A 183 1.31 -8.75 -18.93
CA HIS A 183 0.69 -7.47 -19.29
C HIS A 183 1.68 -6.33 -19.08
N LEU A 184 1.99 -5.62 -20.17
CA LEU A 184 2.89 -4.47 -20.15
C LEU A 184 2.11 -3.19 -19.89
N TYR A 185 2.48 -2.48 -18.82
CA TYR A 185 1.99 -1.13 -18.53
C TYR A 185 3.06 -0.11 -18.86
N SER A 186 2.65 0.98 -19.52
CA SER A 186 3.53 2.09 -19.89
C SER A 186 3.12 3.33 -19.10
N VAL A 187 4.07 3.89 -18.34
CA VAL A 187 3.87 5.13 -17.57
C VAL A 187 4.73 6.23 -18.17
N PRO A 188 4.15 7.25 -18.81
CA PRO A 188 4.93 8.30 -19.45
C PRO A 188 5.75 9.07 -18.42
N LEU A 189 7.03 9.32 -18.73
CA LEU A 189 7.88 10.14 -17.90
C LEU A 189 7.63 11.63 -18.18
N PRO A 190 7.46 12.48 -17.15
CA PRO A 190 7.32 13.92 -17.34
C PRO A 190 8.66 14.52 -17.79
N PRO A 191 8.75 15.16 -18.97
CA PRO A 191 10.03 15.70 -19.46
C PRO A 191 10.66 16.74 -18.53
N SER A 192 9.84 17.47 -17.76
CA SER A 192 10.31 18.42 -16.76
C SER A 192 11.21 17.81 -15.68
N LEU A 193 11.11 16.50 -15.46
CA LEU A 193 11.94 15.75 -14.51
C LEU A 193 13.29 15.32 -15.13
N SER A 194 13.43 15.35 -16.46
CA SER A 194 14.64 14.89 -17.15
C SER A 194 15.84 15.77 -16.79
N GLY A 195 16.96 15.13 -16.41
CA GLY A 195 18.20 15.82 -16.06
C GLY A 195 18.16 16.62 -14.75
N GLN A 196 17.04 16.64 -14.02
CA GLN A 196 16.92 17.39 -12.77
C GLN A 196 17.56 16.65 -11.59
N LYS A 197 18.33 17.38 -10.78
CA LYS A 197 18.91 16.86 -9.53
C LYS A 197 17.98 17.16 -8.35
N LEU A 198 16.90 16.41 -8.27
CA LEU A 198 15.89 16.52 -7.22
C LEU A 198 15.47 15.14 -6.71
N TRP A 199 14.94 15.12 -5.49
CA TRP A 199 14.36 13.92 -4.88
C TRP A 199 13.10 13.51 -5.63
N ARG A 200 13.06 12.24 -6.03
CA ARG A 200 11.90 11.60 -6.64
C ARG A 200 11.62 10.27 -5.95
N ARG A 201 10.35 9.89 -5.96
CA ARG A 201 9.90 8.59 -5.50
C ARG A 201 9.00 7.94 -6.54
N LEU A 202 9.28 6.67 -6.82
CA LEU A 202 8.45 5.77 -7.60
C LEU A 202 7.85 4.73 -6.65
N ILE A 203 6.52 4.65 -6.59
CA ILE A 203 5.81 3.64 -5.81
C ILE A 203 5.06 2.76 -6.78
N ILE A 204 5.21 1.44 -6.67
CA ILE A 204 4.46 0.47 -7.47
C ILE A 204 3.81 -0.53 -6.53
N THR A 205 2.49 -0.67 -6.62
CA THR A 205 1.72 -1.69 -5.90
C THR A 205 0.96 -2.55 -6.87
N LEU A 206 1.22 -3.85 -6.84
CA LEU A 206 0.46 -4.88 -7.52
C LEU A 206 -0.31 -5.71 -6.48
N ALA A 207 -1.62 -5.87 -6.64
CA ALA A 207 -2.44 -6.72 -5.79
C ALA A 207 -3.34 -7.62 -6.64
N TRP A 208 -3.60 -8.84 -6.15
CA TRP A 208 -4.48 -9.79 -6.85
C TRP A 208 -5.31 -10.62 -5.87
N PHE A 209 -6.35 -11.25 -6.41
CA PHE A 209 -7.07 -12.33 -5.76
C PHE A 209 -6.83 -13.63 -6.50
N THR A 210 -6.44 -14.65 -5.76
CA THR A 210 -6.05 -15.95 -6.32
C THR A 210 -6.92 -17.05 -5.70
N PRO A 211 -7.37 -18.02 -6.51
CA PRO A 211 -8.02 -19.20 -5.98
C PRO A 211 -7.04 -20.02 -5.14
N ILE A 212 -7.60 -20.90 -4.31
CA ILE A 212 -6.82 -21.73 -3.39
C ILE A 212 -6.88 -23.19 -3.79
N ASN A 213 -5.83 -23.92 -3.45
CA ASN A 213 -5.76 -25.37 -3.49
C ASN A 213 -5.41 -25.87 -2.08
N PRO A 214 -6.41 -26.20 -1.25
CA PRO A 214 -6.20 -26.64 0.12
C PRO A 214 -5.33 -27.90 0.23
N SER A 215 -5.35 -28.76 -0.79
CA SER A 215 -4.58 -30.01 -0.82
C SER A 215 -3.11 -29.80 -1.17
N HIS A 216 -2.70 -28.62 -1.64
CA HIS A 216 -1.33 -28.34 -2.07
C HIS A 216 -0.60 -27.44 -1.07
N ARG A 217 0.66 -27.76 -0.77
CA ARG A 217 1.50 -27.02 0.21
C ARG A 217 1.70 -25.54 -0.11
N ALA A 218 1.59 -25.14 -1.38
CA ALA A 218 1.68 -23.74 -1.79
C ALA A 218 0.39 -22.95 -1.54
N TYR A 219 -0.74 -23.63 -1.36
CA TYR A 219 -2.08 -23.13 -1.05
C TYR A 219 -2.70 -22.14 -2.06
N ARG A 220 -1.97 -21.13 -2.54
CA ARG A 220 -2.44 -20.14 -3.50
C ARG A 220 -2.11 -20.59 -4.92
N LYS A 221 -3.09 -20.63 -5.82
CA LYS A 221 -2.90 -21.19 -7.17
C LYS A 221 -2.09 -20.28 -8.09
N ALA A 222 -2.16 -18.96 -7.91
CA ALA A 222 -1.50 -17.99 -8.78
C ALA A 222 -0.54 -17.07 -8.02
N ALA A 223 0.63 -16.89 -8.59
CA ALA A 223 1.63 -15.91 -8.16
C ALA A 223 1.84 -14.89 -9.28
N LEU A 224 1.60 -13.62 -8.96
CA LEU A 224 1.89 -12.50 -9.86
C LEU A 224 3.06 -11.69 -9.32
N TRP A 225 3.84 -11.11 -10.22
CA TRP A 225 4.93 -10.21 -9.85
C TRP A 225 5.26 -9.24 -10.98
N PHE A 226 5.96 -8.16 -10.62
CA PHE A 226 6.67 -7.30 -11.55
C PHE A 226 8.13 -7.16 -11.10
N ASP A 227 8.96 -6.63 -11.98
CA ASP A 227 10.29 -6.11 -11.63
C ASP A 227 10.28 -4.60 -11.86
N PRO A 228 10.61 -3.78 -10.84
CA PRO A 228 10.52 -2.33 -10.98
C PRO A 228 11.57 -1.80 -11.96
N PRO A 229 11.23 -0.84 -12.82
CA PRO A 229 12.20 -0.09 -13.60
C PRO A 229 13.06 0.76 -12.65
N LYS A 230 14.36 0.83 -12.90
CA LYS A 230 15.33 1.49 -12.01
C LYS A 230 16.24 2.46 -12.74
N ASP A 231 16.70 2.06 -13.92
CA ASP A 231 17.77 2.75 -14.63
C ASP A 231 17.29 4.08 -15.21
N GLU A 232 16.04 4.15 -15.65
CA GLU A 232 15.43 5.33 -16.27
C GLU A 232 15.27 6.50 -15.29
N LEU A 233 15.04 6.21 -14.01
CA LEU A 233 14.88 7.23 -12.96
C LEU A 233 16.08 7.32 -12.01
N LEU A 234 17.06 6.42 -12.11
CA LEU A 234 18.19 6.26 -11.18
C LEU A 234 17.72 6.14 -9.72
N VAL A 235 16.77 5.24 -9.47
CA VAL A 235 16.14 5.03 -8.16
C VAL A 235 16.54 3.70 -7.52
N ASP A 236 16.63 3.69 -6.20
CA ASP A 236 16.99 2.54 -5.39
C ASP A 236 15.84 2.07 -4.50
N ARG A 237 15.74 0.74 -4.31
CA ARG A 237 14.70 0.11 -3.48
C ARG A 237 14.81 0.53 -2.01
N GLN A 238 13.72 1.07 -1.49
CA GLN A 238 13.56 1.43 -0.09
C GLN A 238 12.71 0.41 0.67
N GLU A 239 12.65 0.55 1.99
CA GLU A 239 11.73 -0.17 2.88
C GLU A 239 11.79 -1.71 2.75
N ALA A 240 10.69 -2.36 2.36
CA ALA A 240 10.54 -3.82 2.37
C ALA A 240 11.59 -4.57 1.53
N ASP A 241 11.94 -5.79 1.96
CA ASP A 241 12.88 -6.63 1.21
C ASP A 241 12.25 -7.15 -0.10
N TRP A 242 13.00 -7.02 -1.20
CA TRP A 242 12.53 -7.32 -2.55
C TRP A 242 12.15 -8.79 -2.79
N GLN A 243 12.66 -9.72 -1.99
CA GLN A 243 12.24 -11.12 -2.08
C GLN A 243 10.97 -11.34 -1.25
N ALA A 244 10.82 -10.65 -0.13
CA ALA A 244 9.67 -10.76 0.74
C ALA A 244 8.38 -10.24 0.07
N VAL A 245 8.47 -9.15 -0.70
CA VAL A 245 7.31 -8.56 -1.40
C VAL A 245 6.70 -9.49 -2.46
N LYS A 246 7.47 -10.45 -2.98
CA LYS A 246 7.00 -11.43 -3.99
C LYS A 246 6.32 -12.69 -3.40
N ARG A 247 6.24 -12.83 -2.07
CA ARG A 247 5.68 -14.05 -1.41
C ARG A 247 4.17 -13.95 -1.10
N GLY A 248 3.60 -12.75 -1.23
CA GLY A 248 2.24 -12.42 -0.85
C GLY A 248 1.22 -12.57 -1.98
N THR A 249 0.09 -11.89 -1.81
CA THR A 249 -0.87 -11.55 -2.88
C THR A 249 -0.88 -10.04 -3.16
N VAL A 250 0.17 -9.38 -2.70
CA VAL A 250 0.46 -7.97 -2.87
C VAL A 250 1.97 -7.85 -2.96
N GLN A 251 2.46 -7.19 -4.00
CA GLN A 251 3.83 -6.72 -4.13
C GLN A 251 3.79 -5.20 -4.10
N HIS A 252 4.40 -4.59 -3.09
CA HIS A 252 4.49 -3.14 -2.95
C HIS A 252 5.96 -2.75 -2.82
N GLU A 253 6.43 -1.94 -3.76
CA GLU A 253 7.81 -1.46 -3.80
C GLU A 253 7.84 0.07 -3.86
N ILE A 254 8.69 0.65 -3.01
CA ILE A 254 9.01 2.08 -2.98
C ILE A 254 10.45 2.22 -3.42
N LEU A 255 10.70 3.06 -4.42
CA LEU A 255 12.02 3.37 -4.93
C LEU A 255 12.24 4.88 -4.84
N GLU A 256 13.43 5.30 -4.42
CA GLU A 256 13.78 6.71 -4.25
C GLU A 256 15.13 7.01 -4.88
N GLY A 257 15.30 8.25 -5.35
CA GLY A 257 16.54 8.71 -5.95
C GLY A 257 16.61 10.24 -6.04
N GLU A 258 17.84 10.77 -6.06
CA GLU A 258 18.11 12.21 -6.12
C GLU A 258 19.04 12.61 -7.28
N LYS A 259 19.52 11.61 -8.04
CA LYS A 259 20.48 11.80 -9.12
C LYS A 259 19.79 12.31 -10.38
N ALA A 260 20.42 13.22 -11.11
CA ALA A 260 19.95 13.63 -12.43
C ALA A 260 19.88 12.41 -13.36
N ALA A 261 18.65 12.01 -13.74
CA ALA A 261 18.43 10.92 -14.68
C ALA A 261 18.10 11.53 -16.04
N PRO A 262 18.99 11.39 -17.04
CA PRO A 262 18.69 11.84 -18.39
C PRO A 262 17.80 10.80 -19.06
N PHE A 263 16.64 11.22 -19.54
CA PHE A 263 15.76 10.41 -20.38
C PHE A 263 15.24 11.27 -21.54
N VAL A 264 14.94 10.60 -22.66
CA VAL A 264 14.48 11.26 -23.89
C VAL A 264 13.02 11.69 -23.79
N GLU A 265 12.64 12.64 -24.65
CA GLU A 265 11.24 13.04 -24.81
C GLU A 265 10.40 11.82 -25.22
N ASP A 266 9.22 11.67 -24.61
CA ASP A 266 8.30 10.52 -24.73
C ASP A 266 8.79 9.17 -24.19
N GLN A 267 9.91 9.14 -23.45
CA GLN A 267 10.29 7.93 -22.72
C GLN A 267 9.22 7.55 -21.68
N ALA A 268 8.98 6.26 -21.53
CA ALA A 268 8.04 5.71 -20.55
C ALA A 268 8.71 4.67 -19.67
N LEU A 269 8.18 4.49 -18.47
CA LEU A 269 8.49 3.37 -17.60
C LEU A 269 7.64 2.18 -17.99
N GLU A 270 8.31 1.10 -18.34
CA GLU A 270 7.68 -0.17 -18.68
C GLU A 270 7.61 -1.07 -17.44
N ILE A 271 6.40 -1.51 -17.11
CA ILE A 271 6.14 -2.40 -15.97
C ILE A 271 5.42 -3.64 -16.48
N LEU A 272 6.14 -4.75 -16.57
CA LEU A 272 5.60 -6.05 -16.96
C LEU A 272 5.03 -6.79 -15.75
N VAL A 273 3.72 -6.99 -15.73
CA VAL A 273 3.04 -7.85 -14.76
C VAL A 273 3.03 -9.27 -15.32
N ASN A 274 3.68 -10.19 -14.61
CA ASN A 274 3.79 -11.60 -14.98
C ASN A 274 2.86 -12.45 -14.11
N CYS A 275 2.36 -13.57 -14.66
CA CYS A 275 1.55 -14.55 -13.95
C CYS A 275 2.12 -15.96 -14.12
N ARG A 276 2.15 -16.73 -13.02
CA ARG A 276 2.46 -18.17 -13.06
C ARG A 276 1.58 -18.97 -12.11
N ALA A 277 1.40 -20.26 -12.42
CA ALA A 277 0.89 -21.24 -11.47
C ALA A 277 1.86 -21.47 -10.30
N ASP A 278 1.33 -21.63 -9.08
CA ASP A 278 2.12 -21.94 -7.87
C ASP A 278 1.55 -23.16 -7.12
N ALA A 279 0.23 -23.36 -7.08
CA ALA A 279 -0.41 -24.48 -6.38
C ALA A 279 -1.20 -25.42 -7.28
N GLY A 280 -0.50 -26.00 -8.27
CA GLY A 280 -1.08 -26.86 -9.30
C GLY A 280 -1.60 -26.05 -10.48
N ASP A 281 -2.41 -26.68 -11.33
CA ASP A 281 -2.87 -26.08 -12.59
C ASP A 281 -3.71 -24.81 -12.37
N LEU A 282 -3.45 -23.80 -13.21
CA LEU A 282 -4.14 -22.52 -13.20
C LEU A 282 -4.94 -22.35 -14.50
N SER A 283 -6.21 -22.76 -14.46
CA SER A 283 -7.15 -22.61 -15.57
C SER A 283 -8.00 -21.34 -15.48
N GLU A 284 -8.05 -20.70 -14.32
CA GLU A 284 -8.85 -19.49 -14.09
C GLU A 284 -8.07 -18.22 -14.43
N THR A 285 -8.76 -17.20 -14.93
CA THR A 285 -8.20 -15.85 -15.07
C THR A 285 -8.11 -15.17 -13.70
N ILE A 286 -7.00 -14.49 -13.44
CA ILE A 286 -6.69 -13.89 -12.15
C ILE A 286 -6.94 -12.38 -12.20
N PRO A 287 -7.95 -11.85 -11.46
CA PRO A 287 -8.15 -10.42 -11.37
C PRO A 287 -7.05 -9.77 -10.54
N TYR A 288 -6.45 -8.72 -11.08
CA TYR A 288 -5.42 -7.93 -10.40
C TYR A 288 -5.61 -6.44 -10.64
N ALA A 289 -4.95 -5.66 -9.79
CA ALA A 289 -4.84 -4.22 -9.91
C ALA A 289 -3.40 -3.78 -9.69
N ILE A 290 -2.99 -2.75 -10.42
CA ILE A 290 -1.72 -2.07 -10.29
C ILE A 290 -1.98 -0.58 -10.01
N ALA A 291 -1.20 -0.02 -9.08
CA ALA A 291 -1.15 1.42 -8.82
C ALA A 291 0.31 1.87 -8.90
N VAL A 292 0.57 2.92 -9.67
CA VAL A 292 1.92 3.48 -9.88
C VAL A 292 1.88 4.95 -9.55
N THR A 293 2.71 5.38 -8.60
CA THR A 293 2.87 6.80 -8.27
C THR A 293 4.28 7.26 -8.59
N LEU A 294 4.37 8.36 -9.34
CA LEU A 294 5.59 9.15 -9.47
C LEU A 294 5.38 10.47 -8.73
N GLU A 295 6.29 10.79 -7.80
CA GLU A 295 6.24 12.04 -7.07
C GLU A 295 7.61 12.68 -6.88
N VAL A 296 7.60 14.01 -6.72
CA VAL A 296 8.73 14.82 -6.28
C VAL A 296 8.35 15.59 -5.02
N ALA A 297 9.31 16.27 -4.40
CA ALA A 297 9.02 17.04 -3.19
C ALA A 297 7.98 18.14 -3.47
N GLU A 298 7.07 18.36 -2.51
CA GLU A 298 6.09 19.44 -2.57
C GLU A 298 6.79 20.81 -2.59
N GLY A 299 6.23 21.76 -3.34
CA GLY A 299 6.80 23.10 -3.50
C GLY A 299 7.84 23.23 -4.63
N ILE A 300 8.16 22.15 -5.35
CA ILE A 300 8.90 22.22 -6.60
C ILE A 300 7.97 22.67 -7.74
N ASP A 301 8.44 23.59 -8.57
CA ASP A 301 7.73 24.11 -9.74
C ASP A 301 7.78 23.12 -10.92
N ILE A 302 7.23 21.92 -10.69
CA ILE A 302 7.09 20.86 -11.68
C ILE A 302 5.69 20.26 -11.54
N SER A 303 4.94 20.25 -12.65
CA SER A 303 3.56 19.77 -12.68
C SER A 303 3.46 18.35 -13.23
N ILE A 304 4.02 17.39 -12.48
CA ILE A 304 4.01 15.95 -12.80
C ILE A 304 2.61 15.46 -13.15
N TYR A 305 1.60 15.86 -12.37
CA TYR A 305 0.23 15.44 -12.58
C TYR A 305 -0.29 15.84 -13.97
N ASN A 306 -0.17 17.12 -14.33
CA ASN A 306 -0.70 17.64 -15.59
C ASN A 306 0.06 17.08 -16.80
N GLU A 307 1.39 16.93 -16.68
CA GLU A 307 2.23 16.36 -17.75
C GLU A 307 1.90 14.90 -18.04
N ILE A 308 1.65 14.10 -17.00
CA ILE A 308 1.25 12.70 -17.16
C ILE A 308 -0.19 12.62 -17.65
N GLN A 309 -1.10 13.41 -17.09
CA GLN A 309 -2.51 13.42 -17.51
C GLN A 309 -2.68 13.75 -18.99
N THR A 310 -1.94 14.73 -19.50
CA THR A 310 -2.00 15.15 -20.91
C THR A 310 -1.55 14.05 -21.86
N ARG A 311 -0.61 13.19 -21.44
CA ARG A 311 -0.06 12.09 -22.26
C ARG A 311 -0.90 10.83 -22.24
N ILE A 312 -1.73 10.64 -21.22
CA ILE A 312 -2.62 9.47 -21.10
C ILE A 312 -3.96 9.71 -21.79
N ARG A 313 -4.46 10.96 -21.81
CA ARG A 313 -5.73 11.27 -22.46
C ARG A 313 -5.62 11.04 -23.98
N PRO A 314 -6.54 10.28 -24.60
CA PRO A 314 -6.53 10.14 -26.06
C PRO A 314 -6.69 11.53 -26.70
N PRO A 315 -5.95 11.83 -27.78
CA PRO A 315 -6.10 13.10 -28.49
C PRO A 315 -7.53 13.21 -29.02
N VAL A 316 -8.21 14.30 -28.66
CA VAL A 316 -9.57 14.60 -29.13
C VAL A 316 -9.57 14.58 -30.65
N SER A 317 -10.29 13.63 -31.27
CA SER A 317 -10.43 13.60 -32.72
C SER A 317 -11.23 14.82 -33.16
N VAL A 318 -10.56 15.83 -33.73
CA VAL A 318 -11.23 16.92 -34.40
C VAL A 318 -11.83 16.35 -35.69
N ARG A 319 -13.14 16.07 -35.68
CA ARG A 319 -13.87 15.76 -36.92
C ARG A 319 -13.75 16.98 -37.85
N PRO A 320 -13.24 16.84 -39.09
CA PRO A 320 -13.31 17.89 -40.07
C PRO A 320 -14.79 18.26 -40.28
N ARG A 321 -15.09 19.54 -40.19
CA ARG A 321 -16.40 20.09 -40.53
C ARG A 321 -16.64 19.79 -42.01
N ALA A 322 -17.58 18.90 -42.31
CA ALA A 322 -18.01 18.68 -43.68
C ALA A 322 -18.58 20.01 -44.22
N ILE A 323 -18.07 20.43 -45.39
CA ILE A 323 -18.54 21.57 -46.18
C ILE A 323 -19.89 21.22 -46.79
#